data_AF-A0A392PEB4-F1
#
_entry.id   AF-A0A392PEB4-F1
#
_cell.length_a   1.000
_cell.length_b   1.000
_cell.length_c   1.000
_cell.angle_alpha   90.00
_cell.angle_beta   90.00
_cell.angle_gamma   90.00
#
_symmetry.space_group_name_H-M   'P 1'
#
loop_
_entity.id
_entity.type
_entity.pdbx_description
1 polymer ?
#
loop_
_entity_poly.entity_id
_entity_poly.type
_entity_poly.pdbx_seq_one_letter_code
_entity_poly.pdbx_strand_id
1 'polypeptide(L)'
;MPKTEIPNWFDCVGSEDIPVFWARRNFPLVALAFEFGEIEENDEIKMNTFTSELFPGMASDKSSHFVGLHLFVEGQEISRKDYHYCIVGEHHVLMCDLRNLFNDEEWQDLDASLGDEWKKIQVQFESQLIINHWGVYV
;
A
#
# COMPACT_ATOMS: atom_id res chain seq x y z
N MET A 1 -33.45 -11.69 -7.48
CA MET A 1 -32.00 -11.79 -7.76
C MET A 1 -31.28 -11.51 -6.45
N PRO A 2 -30.51 -12.45 -5.89
CA PRO A 2 -29.73 -12.11 -4.71
C PRO A 2 -28.50 -11.31 -5.18
N LYS A 3 -28.19 -10.20 -4.48
CA LYS A 3 -26.86 -9.55 -4.42
C LYS A 3 -26.43 -8.67 -5.60
N THR A 4 -26.93 -7.43 -5.65
CA THR A 4 -26.29 -6.32 -6.40
C THR A 4 -25.71 -5.24 -5.48
N GLU A 5 -25.86 -5.37 -4.16
CA GLU A 5 -25.19 -4.48 -3.22
C GLU A 5 -23.79 -5.02 -2.97
N ILE A 6 -22.78 -4.24 -3.38
CA ILE A 6 -21.41 -4.39 -2.93
C ILE A 6 -21.48 -4.30 -1.40
N PRO A 7 -21.13 -5.36 -0.66
CA PRO A 7 -21.21 -5.32 0.79
C PRO A 7 -20.35 -4.16 1.33
N ASN A 8 -20.84 -3.45 2.35
CA ASN A 8 -20.10 -2.32 2.96
C ASN A 8 -18.72 -2.68 3.54
N TRP A 9 -18.33 -3.97 3.54
CA TRP A 9 -17.00 -4.43 3.90
C TRP A 9 -16.02 -4.54 2.72
N PHE A 10 -16.48 -4.28 1.48
CA PHE A 10 -15.60 -4.17 0.32
C PHE A 10 -14.94 -2.80 0.24
N ASP A 11 -15.62 -1.73 0.68
CA ASP A 11 -15.04 -0.41 0.88
C ASP A 11 -14.59 -0.30 2.35
N CYS A 12 -13.32 -0.59 2.61
CA CYS A 12 -12.74 -0.49 3.95
C CYS A 12 -12.09 0.88 4.11
N VAL A 13 -12.46 1.62 5.17
CA VAL A 13 -11.76 2.85 5.57
C VAL A 13 -11.30 2.72 7.02
N GLY A 14 -10.15 3.30 7.32
CA GLY A 14 -9.56 3.31 8.65
C GLY A 14 -8.67 4.51 8.88
N SER A 15 -8.18 4.65 10.10
CA SER A 15 -7.34 5.75 10.55
C SER A 15 -6.27 5.22 11.50
N GLU A 16 -5.03 5.70 11.34
CA GLU A 16 -3.88 5.37 12.22
C GLU A 16 -3.49 3.87 12.30
N ASP A 17 -4.20 2.97 11.62
CA ASP A 17 -3.94 1.53 11.58
C ASP A 17 -3.56 1.03 10.17
N ILE A 18 -3.23 -0.26 10.06
CA ILE A 18 -2.80 -0.88 8.80
C ILE A 18 -4.05 -1.22 7.98
N PRO A 19 -4.12 -0.85 6.68
CA PRO A 19 -5.17 -1.31 5.80
C PRO A 19 -5.31 -2.83 5.79
N VAL A 20 -6.52 -3.31 6.07
CA VAL A 20 -6.86 -4.74 6.06
C VAL A 20 -8.13 -4.97 5.27
N PHE A 21 -8.11 -5.99 4.41
CA PHE A 21 -9.29 -6.50 3.74
C PHE A 21 -9.19 -8.03 3.55
N TRP A 22 -10.23 -8.63 2.98
CA TRP A 22 -10.33 -10.07 2.81
C TRP A 22 -10.54 -10.44 1.34
N ALA A 23 -9.85 -11.47 0.86
CA ALA A 23 -10.05 -12.02 -0.48
C ALA A 23 -10.10 -13.56 -0.46
N ARG A 24 -10.67 -14.13 -1.51
CA ARG A 24 -10.65 -15.57 -1.79
C ARG A 24 -10.80 -15.82 -3.29
N ARG A 25 -10.34 -16.97 -3.76
CA ARG A 25 -10.36 -17.44 -5.15
C ARG A 25 -9.51 -16.61 -6.11
N ASN A 26 -9.88 -15.35 -6.28
CA ASN A 26 -9.15 -14.39 -7.08
C ASN A 26 -8.86 -13.16 -6.23
N PHE A 27 -7.77 -12.49 -6.55
CA PHE A 27 -7.38 -11.26 -5.90
C PHE A 27 -8.26 -10.14 -6.47
N PRO A 28 -8.92 -9.36 -5.61
CA PRO A 28 -9.78 -8.28 -6.08
C PRO A 28 -8.95 -7.19 -6.75
N LEU A 29 -9.47 -6.60 -7.82
CA LEU A 29 -8.94 -5.36 -8.36
C LEU A 29 -9.36 -4.25 -7.41
N VAL A 30 -8.39 -3.67 -6.69
CA VAL A 30 -8.68 -2.67 -5.66
C VAL A 30 -7.81 -1.43 -5.85
N ALA A 31 -8.43 -0.27 -5.65
CA ALA A 31 -7.72 0.99 -5.49
C ALA A 31 -7.44 1.22 -4.01
N LEU A 32 -6.20 1.58 -3.70
CA LEU A 32 -5.77 2.01 -2.39
C LEU A 32 -5.68 3.53 -2.36
N ALA A 33 -6.14 4.13 -1.26
CA ALA A 33 -5.92 5.54 -0.95
C ALA A 33 -5.31 5.68 0.43
N PHE A 34 -4.30 6.53 0.54
CA PHE A 34 -3.60 6.82 1.80
C PHE A 34 -3.46 8.33 1.95
N GLU A 35 -3.96 8.88 3.05
CA GLU A 35 -3.73 10.26 3.45
C GLU A 35 -2.58 10.29 4.45
N PHE A 36 -1.51 10.99 4.08
CA PHE A 36 -0.32 11.13 4.90
C PHE A 36 -0.33 12.45 5.67
N GLY A 37 0.09 12.40 6.93
CA GLY A 37 0.36 13.56 7.77
C GLY A 37 1.79 14.03 7.65
N GLU A 38 2.33 14.52 8.77
CA GLU A 38 3.72 14.97 8.89
C GLU A 38 4.66 13.81 9.25
N ILE A 39 5.96 14.07 9.19
CA ILE A 39 7.00 13.13 9.60
C ILE A 39 6.90 12.84 11.09
N GLU A 40 7.12 11.58 11.47
CA GLU A 40 7.34 11.25 12.88
C GLU A 40 8.71 11.81 13.34
N GLU A 41 8.72 12.71 14.33
CA GLU A 41 9.89 13.53 14.78
C GLU A 41 11.20 12.73 15.03
N ASN A 42 11.14 11.41 15.20
CA ASN A 42 12.31 10.56 15.48
C ASN A 42 13.01 9.98 14.24
N ASP A 43 12.39 10.02 13.04
CA ASP A 43 12.91 9.29 11.87
C ASP A 43 13.47 10.16 10.74
N GLU A 44 13.42 11.49 10.84
CA GLU A 44 13.97 12.45 9.84
C GLU A 44 15.38 12.08 9.34
N ILE A 45 16.23 11.56 10.22
CA ILE A 45 17.65 11.34 9.96
C ILE A 45 17.91 10.13 9.04
N LYS A 46 17.08 9.07 9.07
CA LYS A 46 17.41 7.79 8.42
C LYS A 46 17.14 7.75 6.92
N MET A 47 15.97 8.22 6.44
CA MET A 47 15.66 8.17 5.01
C MET A 47 16.32 9.29 4.21
N ASN A 48 16.68 10.43 4.80
CA ASN A 48 17.40 11.48 4.05
C ASN A 48 18.76 10.98 3.52
N THR A 49 19.37 10.00 4.21
CA THR A 49 20.54 9.26 3.70
C THR A 49 20.14 8.31 2.56
N PHE A 50 19.06 7.52 2.71
CA PHE A 50 18.59 6.57 1.70
C PHE A 50 18.14 7.24 0.39
N THR A 51 17.41 8.36 0.46
CA THR A 51 16.95 9.13 -0.70
C THR A 51 18.13 9.71 -1.48
N SER A 52 19.14 10.24 -0.78
CA SER A 52 20.36 10.75 -1.38
C SER A 52 21.20 9.65 -2.04
N GLU A 53 21.16 8.41 -1.52
CA GLU A 53 21.89 7.28 -2.07
C GLU A 53 21.23 6.69 -3.33
N LEU A 54 19.90 6.53 -3.32
CA LEU A 54 19.18 5.98 -4.48
C LEU A 54 19.00 6.99 -5.62
N PHE A 55 18.86 8.28 -5.31
CA PHE A 55 18.58 9.33 -6.30
C PHE A 55 19.52 10.54 -6.14
N PRO A 56 20.82 10.40 -6.46
CA PRO A 56 21.79 11.48 -6.34
C PRO A 56 21.43 12.65 -7.28
N GLY A 57 21.26 13.84 -6.72
CA GLY A 57 20.88 15.07 -7.45
C GLY A 57 19.42 15.48 -7.28
N MET A 58 18.59 14.63 -6.69
CA MET A 58 17.23 14.97 -6.24
C MET A 58 17.34 15.67 -4.87
N ALA A 59 18.00 16.83 -4.86
CA ALA A 59 18.20 17.60 -3.64
C ALA A 59 16.86 18.14 -3.13
N SER A 60 16.25 17.40 -2.21
CA SER A 60 15.45 17.90 -1.09
C SER A 60 14.51 19.08 -1.44
N ASP A 61 13.42 18.81 -2.14
CA ASP A 61 12.18 19.41 -1.64
C ASP A 61 11.92 18.68 -0.32
N LYS A 62 12.12 19.38 0.80
CA LYS A 62 11.93 18.82 2.16
C LYS A 62 10.52 18.25 2.38
N SER A 63 9.60 18.54 1.46
CA SER A 63 8.21 18.16 1.48
C SER A 63 7.89 16.93 0.62
N SER A 64 8.87 16.13 0.18
CA SER A 64 8.64 14.92 -0.64
C SER A 64 9.34 13.71 -0.04
N HIS A 65 8.58 12.63 0.18
CA HIS A 65 9.01 11.42 0.85
C HIS A 65 8.74 10.20 -0.03
N PHE A 66 9.62 9.21 0.07
CA PHE A 66 9.38 7.92 -0.56
C PHE A 66 8.44 7.10 0.32
N VAL A 67 7.50 6.44 -0.33
CA VAL A 67 6.55 5.50 0.27
C VAL A 67 6.69 4.18 -0.45
N GLY A 68 7.22 3.17 0.23
CA GLY A 68 7.16 1.78 -0.21
C GLY A 68 5.85 1.15 0.24
N LEU A 69 5.23 0.32 -0.60
CA LEU A 69 4.02 -0.44 -0.24
C LEU A 69 4.33 -1.93 -0.23
N HIS A 70 3.98 -2.64 0.83
CA HIS A 70 4.23 -4.07 1.02
C HIS A 70 2.92 -4.81 1.22
N LEU A 71 2.73 -5.91 0.48
CA LEU A 71 1.53 -6.72 0.58
C LEU A 71 1.80 -7.96 1.44
N PHE A 72 0.92 -8.23 2.40
CA PHE A 72 0.96 -9.43 3.22
C PHE A 72 -0.34 -10.22 3.07
N VAL A 73 -0.22 -11.54 2.91
CA VAL A 73 -1.35 -12.48 2.91
C VAL A 73 -1.17 -13.42 4.09
N GLU A 74 -2.15 -13.47 5.00
CA GLU A 74 -2.07 -14.26 6.24
C GLU A 74 -0.78 -13.98 7.05
N GLY A 75 -0.32 -12.72 7.04
CA GLY A 75 0.90 -12.30 7.73
C GLY A 75 2.20 -12.69 7.04
N GLN A 76 2.16 -13.34 5.86
CA GLN A 76 3.33 -13.60 5.03
C GLN A 76 3.47 -12.52 3.96
N GLU A 77 4.65 -11.91 3.87
CA GLU A 77 4.94 -10.92 2.83
C GLU A 77 4.97 -11.57 1.45
N ILE A 78 4.30 -10.95 0.49
CA ILE A 78 4.38 -11.33 -0.91
C ILE A 78 5.62 -10.69 -1.51
N SER A 79 6.65 -11.52 -1.70
CA SER A 79 7.88 -11.11 -2.38
C SER A 79 7.59 -10.68 -3.81
N ARG A 80 8.13 -9.53 -4.20
CA ARG A 80 8.11 -9.01 -5.57
C ARG A 80 9.54 -8.91 -6.10
N LYS A 81 9.70 -8.97 -7.42
CA LYS A 81 10.98 -8.76 -8.10
C LYS A 81 11.40 -7.29 -8.00
N ASP A 82 10.45 -6.37 -8.14
CA ASP A 82 10.69 -4.93 -8.14
C ASP A 82 9.99 -4.23 -6.97
N TYR A 83 10.73 -3.36 -6.29
CA TYR A 83 10.17 -2.48 -5.26
C TYR A 83 9.53 -1.25 -5.90
N HIS A 84 8.26 -1.04 -5.60
CA HIS A 84 7.50 0.12 -6.07
C HIS A 84 7.50 1.19 -4.98
N TYR A 85 8.21 2.28 -5.25
CA TYR A 85 8.22 3.46 -4.40
C TYR A 85 7.43 4.59 -5.06
N CYS A 86 6.55 5.21 -4.29
CA CYS A 86 5.86 6.43 -4.68
C CYS A 86 6.52 7.64 -4.00
N ILE A 87 6.51 8.79 -4.66
CA ILE A 87 6.92 10.06 -4.03
C ILE A 87 5.65 10.79 -3.63
N VAL A 88 5.53 11.09 -2.33
CA VAL A 88 4.34 11.71 -1.74
C VAL A 88 4.78 12.85 -0.82
N GLY A 89 4.01 13.93 -0.78
CA GLY A 89 4.26 15.03 0.14
C GLY A 89 3.47 14.91 1.44
N GLU A 90 3.89 15.68 2.44
CA GLU A 90 3.10 15.86 3.67
C GLU A 90 1.70 16.39 3.34
N HIS A 91 0.68 15.93 4.07
CA HIS A 91 -0.73 16.32 3.87
C HIS A 91 -1.30 16.01 2.48
N HIS A 92 -0.66 15.13 1.71
CA HIS A 92 -1.13 14.67 0.40
C HIS A 92 -1.71 13.26 0.45
N VAL A 93 -2.51 12.94 -0.57
CA VAL A 93 -3.10 11.62 -0.76
C VAL A 93 -2.34 10.85 -1.85
N LEU A 94 -1.87 9.64 -1.52
CA LEU A 94 -1.46 8.65 -2.50
C LEU A 94 -2.68 7.82 -2.89
N MET A 95 -2.99 7.75 -4.19
CA MET A 95 -4.00 6.86 -4.72
C MET A 95 -3.41 5.99 -5.81
N CYS A 96 -3.52 4.67 -5.68
CA CYS A 96 -2.98 3.73 -6.66
C CYS A 96 -3.83 2.46 -6.79
N ASP A 97 -3.89 1.91 -8.00
CA ASP A 97 -4.38 0.56 -8.22
C ASP A 97 -3.35 -0.44 -7.66
N LEU A 98 -3.77 -1.34 -6.78
CA LEU A 98 -2.90 -2.35 -6.18
C LEU A 98 -2.27 -3.27 -7.23
N ARG A 99 -2.93 -3.50 -8.37
CA ARG A 99 -2.37 -4.30 -9.46
C ARG A 99 -1.09 -3.69 -10.01
N ASN A 100 -0.94 -2.37 -9.97
CA ASN A 100 0.28 -1.71 -10.45
C ASN A 100 1.52 -2.03 -9.61
N LEU A 101 1.35 -2.65 -8.44
CA LEU A 101 2.48 -3.10 -7.62
C LEU A 101 3.11 -4.41 -8.11
N PHE A 102 2.49 -5.09 -9.06
CA PHE A 102 2.88 -6.42 -9.53
C PHE A 102 2.98 -6.43 -11.05
N ASN A 103 3.94 -7.18 -11.59
CA ASN A 103 3.87 -7.54 -13.01
C ASN A 103 2.81 -8.63 -13.25
N ASP A 104 2.47 -8.90 -14.52
CA ASP A 104 1.41 -9.85 -14.86
C ASP A 104 1.68 -11.29 -14.38
N GLU A 105 2.95 -11.72 -14.32
CA GLU A 105 3.32 -13.06 -13.81
C GLU A 105 3.12 -13.12 -12.29
N GLU A 106 3.62 -12.13 -11.55
CA GLU A 106 3.45 -12.04 -10.10
C GLU A 106 1.98 -11.93 -9.69
N TRP A 107 1.18 -11.17 -10.45
CA TRP A 107 -0.26 -11.06 -10.20
C TRP A 107 -0.97 -12.39 -10.40
N GLN A 108 -0.62 -13.14 -11.44
CA GLN A 108 -1.18 -14.47 -11.69
C GLN A 108 -0.82 -15.47 -10.58
N ASP A 109 0.42 -15.44 -10.10
CA ASP A 109 0.86 -16.27 -8.97
C ASP A 109 0.14 -15.89 -7.68
N LEU A 110 -0.06 -14.59 -7.44
CA LEU A 110 -0.82 -14.07 -6.32
C LEU A 110 -2.29 -14.52 -6.38
N ASP A 111 -2.94 -14.39 -7.54
CA ASP A 111 -4.29 -14.90 -7.79
C ASP A 111 -4.38 -16.40 -7.51
N ALA A 112 -3.45 -17.20 -8.07
CA ALA A 112 -3.42 -18.65 -7.89
C ALA A 112 -3.15 -19.07 -6.43
N SER A 113 -2.48 -18.23 -5.65
CA SER A 113 -2.24 -18.48 -4.23
C SER A 113 -3.51 -18.39 -3.38
N LEU A 114 -4.55 -17.71 -3.86
CA LEU A 114 -5.81 -17.58 -3.16
C LEU A 114 -6.67 -18.83 -3.38
N GLY A 115 -6.89 -19.58 -2.30
CA GLY A 115 -7.79 -20.74 -2.31
C GLY A 115 -9.26 -20.35 -2.16
N ASP A 116 -10.11 -21.35 -1.90
CA ASP A 116 -11.54 -21.13 -1.64
C ASP A 116 -11.84 -20.48 -0.28
N GLU A 117 -10.89 -20.53 0.66
CA GLU A 117 -11.01 -19.93 1.99
C GLU A 117 -10.68 -18.44 1.97
N TRP A 118 -11.36 -17.69 2.84
CA TRP A 118 -11.07 -16.26 3.03
C TRP A 118 -9.70 -16.08 3.65
N LYS A 119 -8.88 -15.25 3.00
CA LYS A 119 -7.57 -14.86 3.47
C LYS A 119 -7.54 -13.38 3.83
N LYS A 120 -6.92 -13.06 4.96
CA LYS A 120 -6.63 -11.71 5.40
C LYS A 120 -5.49 -11.15 4.57
N ILE A 121 -5.72 -9.96 4.02
CA ILE A 121 -4.73 -9.19 3.28
C ILE A 121 -4.42 -7.94 4.09
N GLN A 122 -3.14 -7.59 4.17
CA GLN A 122 -2.68 -6.36 4.79
C GLN A 122 -1.78 -5.61 3.82
N VAL A 123 -1.96 -4.29 3.74
CA VAL A 123 -1.06 -3.42 2.98
C VAL A 123 -0.29 -2.58 3.98
N GLN A 124 0.98 -2.92 4.15
CA GLN A 124 1.89 -2.15 5.00
C GLN A 124 2.63 -1.13 4.15
N PHE A 125 3.14 -0.09 4.80
CA PHE A 125 3.88 0.97 4.15
C PHE A 125 5.23 1.15 4.83
N GLU A 126 6.22 1.51 4.04
CA GLU A 126 7.55 1.91 4.48
C GLU A 126 7.71 3.39 4.14
N SER A 127 7.56 4.26 5.14
CA SER A 127 7.75 5.71 5.01
C SER A 127 8.04 6.37 6.35
N GLN A 128 8.56 7.59 6.31
CA GLN A 128 8.67 8.48 7.48
C GLN A 128 7.35 9.21 7.80
N LEU A 129 6.42 9.25 6.84
CA LEU A 129 5.15 9.93 6.98
C LEU A 129 4.18 9.09 7.83
N ILE A 130 3.48 9.76 8.73
CA ILE A 130 2.38 9.15 9.49
C ILE A 130 1.17 8.97 8.55
N ILE A 131 0.47 7.83 8.64
CA ILE A 131 -0.82 7.66 7.96
C ILE A 131 -1.93 8.15 8.86
N ASN A 132 -2.66 9.17 8.39
CA ASN A 132 -3.83 9.68 9.08
C ASN A 132 -5.06 8.85 8.74
N HIS A 133 -5.29 8.60 7.45
CA HIS A 133 -6.43 7.84 6.95
C HIS A 133 -6.03 6.93 5.79
N TRP A 134 -6.77 5.85 5.61
CA TRP A 134 -6.65 4.99 4.44
C TRP A 134 -8.01 4.48 3.97
N GLY A 135 -8.06 4.09 2.70
CA GLY A 135 -9.21 3.47 2.07
C GLY A 135 -8.80 2.37 1.10
N VAL A 136 -9.58 1.29 1.05
CA VAL A 136 -9.52 0.23 0.04
C VAL A 136 -10.86 0.22 -0.67
N TYR A 137 -10.84 0.39 -2.00
CA TYR A 137 -12.04 0.53 -2.83
C TYR A 137 -12.02 -0.51 -3.96
N VAL A 138 -13.17 -1.11 -4.28
CA VAL A 138 -13.28 -2.22 -5.25
C VAL A 138 -14.19 -1.89 -6.43
#